data_AF-A0A853V298-F1
#
_entry.id   AF-A0A853V298-F1
#
_cell.length_a   1.000
_cell.length_b   1.000
_cell.length_c   1.000
_cell.angle_alpha   90.00
_cell.angle_beta   90.00
_cell.angle_gamma   90.00
#
_symmetry.space_group_name_H-M   'P 1'
#
loop_
_entity.id
_entity.type
_entity.pdbx_description
1 polymer ?
#
loop_
_entity_poly.entity_id
_entity_poly.type
_entity_poly.pdbx_seq_one_letter_code
_entity_poly.pdbx_strand_id
1 'polypeptide(L)'
;MSEFIAAIIGGLFTLAGTFIALIFQFRKDERDKREDYHNDLVSSLDVIAYKAAKVRNNYLDFNYSNFNKDNTTEIYQEIHTDFKGLDKQLQSLILLMSHHSDNSNKVLRRLLTSYEPVENQFNNFKISYKIYTQKYESPDFNKNNITFSKRKLDISIEDFIAHIKNFASEKYQHDLYEPTLNNLVDPNDAINNDKYYQK
;
A
#
# COMPACT_ATOMS: atom_id res chain seq x y z
N MET A 1 8.42 -29.90 -65.75
CA MET A 1 9.18 -28.68 -65.35
C MET A 1 8.32 -27.66 -64.59
N SER A 2 7.02 -27.49 -64.89
CA SER A 2 6.15 -26.57 -64.13
C SER A 2 5.84 -27.02 -62.69
N GLU A 3 5.70 -28.32 -62.43
CA GLU A 3 5.43 -28.86 -61.09
C GLU A 3 6.60 -28.67 -60.11
N PHE A 4 7.85 -28.75 -60.58
CA PHE A 4 9.05 -28.55 -59.76
C PHE A 4 9.23 -27.06 -59.37
N ILE A 5 8.93 -26.14 -60.30
CA ILE A 5 8.94 -24.69 -60.04
C ILE A 5 7.78 -24.31 -59.11
N ALA A 6 6.60 -24.90 -59.28
CA ALA A 6 5.45 -24.69 -58.40
C ALA A 6 5.69 -25.19 -56.97
N ALA A 7 6.38 -26.32 -56.79
CA ALA A 7 6.75 -26.85 -55.48
C ALA A 7 7.79 -25.96 -54.76
N ILE A 8 8.78 -25.42 -55.49
CA ILE A 8 9.79 -24.49 -54.94
C ILE A 8 9.15 -23.14 -54.57
N ILE A 9 8.30 -22.60 -55.44
CA ILE A 9 7.58 -21.35 -55.19
C ILE A 9 6.59 -21.53 -54.03
N GLY A 10 5.84 -22.64 -54.01
CA GLY A 10 4.94 -23.01 -52.91
C GLY A 10 5.67 -23.09 -51.58
N GLY A 11 6.79 -23.82 -51.51
CA GLY A 11 7.61 -23.97 -50.30
C GLY A 11 8.24 -22.67 -49.79
N LEU A 12 8.65 -21.77 -50.69
CA LEU A 12 9.14 -20.43 -50.33
C LEU A 12 8.02 -19.53 -49.76
N PHE A 13 6.80 -19.60 -50.31
CA PHE A 13 5.66 -18.86 -49.79
C PHE A 13 5.17 -19.40 -48.44
N THR A 14 5.19 -20.72 -48.20
CA THR A 14 4.86 -21.28 -46.87
C THR A 14 5.89 -20.89 -45.81
N LEU A 15 7.18 -20.85 -46.15
CA LEU A 15 8.24 -20.42 -45.24
C LEU A 15 8.12 -18.93 -44.88
N ALA A 16 7.87 -18.07 -45.86
CA ALA A 16 7.65 -16.64 -45.63
C ALA A 16 6.38 -16.38 -44.80
N GLY A 17 5.28 -17.08 -45.09
CA GLY A 17 4.03 -16.99 -44.31
C GLY A 17 4.20 -17.46 -42.87
N THR A 18 4.95 -18.53 -42.64
CA THR A 18 5.26 -19.05 -41.30
C THR A 18 6.13 -18.07 -40.52
N PHE A 19 7.11 -17.42 -41.16
CA PHE A 19 7.97 -16.44 -40.50
C PHE A 19 7.21 -15.17 -40.11
N ILE A 20 6.30 -14.69 -40.97
CA ILE A 20 5.42 -13.54 -40.67
C ILE A 20 4.46 -13.89 -39.52
N ALA A 21 3.88 -15.09 -39.53
CA ALA A 21 3.01 -15.57 -38.46
C ALA A 21 3.75 -15.68 -37.11
N LEU A 22 5.00 -16.16 -37.11
CA LEU A 22 5.86 -16.19 -35.92
C LEU A 22 6.14 -14.79 -35.39
N ILE A 23 6.50 -13.83 -36.24
CA ILE A 23 6.71 -12.44 -35.81
C ILE A 23 5.42 -11.83 -35.27
N PHE A 24 4.27 -12.12 -35.88
CA PHE A 24 2.99 -11.64 -35.41
C PHE A 24 2.61 -12.26 -34.06
N GLN A 25 2.84 -13.56 -33.88
CA GLN A 25 2.65 -14.27 -32.61
C GLN A 25 3.59 -13.72 -31.53
N PHE A 26 4.89 -13.56 -31.81
CA PHE A 26 5.82 -12.96 -30.85
C PHE A 26 5.42 -11.53 -30.46
N ARG A 27 5.02 -10.70 -31.44
CA ARG A 27 4.54 -9.34 -31.16
C ARG A 27 3.24 -9.33 -30.37
N LYS A 28 2.36 -10.30 -30.59
CA LYS A 28 1.13 -10.46 -29.81
C LYS A 28 1.47 -10.91 -28.38
N ASP A 29 2.28 -11.94 -28.22
CA ASP A 29 2.71 -12.44 -26.90
C ASP A 29 3.44 -11.36 -26.09
N GLU A 30 4.26 -10.52 -26.73
CA GLU A 30 4.90 -9.38 -26.06
C GLU A 30 3.91 -8.28 -25.65
N ARG A 31 2.84 -8.06 -26.44
CA ARG A 31 1.78 -7.10 -26.09
C ARG A 31 0.93 -7.64 -24.94
N ASP A 32 0.48 -8.87 -25.06
CA ASP A 32 -0.34 -9.56 -24.04
C ASP A 32 0.41 -9.57 -22.70
N LYS A 33 1.72 -9.89 -22.70
CA LYS A 33 2.56 -9.80 -21.49
C LYS A 33 2.68 -8.40 -20.89
N ARG A 34 2.73 -7.35 -21.71
CA ARG A 34 2.79 -5.97 -21.22
C ARG A 34 1.45 -5.53 -20.63
N GLU A 35 0.34 -5.99 -21.20
CA GLU A 35 -1.01 -5.71 -20.72
C GLU A 35 -1.29 -6.44 -19.39
N ASP A 36 -0.96 -7.73 -19.30
CA ASP A 36 -1.07 -8.50 -18.05
C ASP A 36 -0.26 -7.86 -16.92
N TYR A 37 0.99 -7.46 -17.22
CA TYR A 37 1.84 -6.77 -16.26
C TYR A 37 1.25 -5.43 -15.80
N HIS A 38 0.71 -4.66 -16.74
CA HIS A 38 0.05 -3.41 -16.42
C HIS A 38 -1.12 -3.63 -15.48
N ASN A 39 -1.97 -4.62 -15.78
CA ASN A 39 -3.11 -5.02 -14.97
C ASN A 39 -2.70 -5.47 -13.56
N ASP A 40 -1.63 -6.25 -13.43
CA ASP A 40 -1.08 -6.68 -12.15
C ASP A 40 -0.57 -5.50 -11.31
N LEU A 41 0.09 -4.53 -11.94
CA LEU A 41 0.58 -3.34 -11.25
C LEU A 41 -0.57 -2.48 -10.72
N VAL A 42 -1.55 -2.16 -11.56
CA VAL A 42 -2.66 -1.29 -11.17
C VAL A 42 -3.55 -1.97 -10.12
N SER A 43 -3.80 -3.26 -10.27
CA SER A 43 -4.50 -4.08 -9.26
C SER A 43 -3.74 -4.10 -7.93
N SER A 44 -2.42 -4.24 -7.96
CA SER A 44 -1.59 -4.21 -6.75
C SER A 44 -1.63 -2.84 -6.05
N LEU A 45 -1.69 -1.74 -6.82
CA LEU A 45 -1.85 -0.39 -6.27
C LEU A 45 -3.20 -0.21 -5.57
N ASP A 46 -4.29 -0.73 -6.13
CA ASP A 46 -5.62 -0.70 -5.50
C ASP A 46 -5.62 -1.51 -4.18
N VAL A 47 -4.98 -2.68 -4.18
CA VAL A 47 -4.83 -3.51 -2.97
C VAL A 47 -4.00 -2.81 -1.90
N ILE A 48 -2.99 -2.02 -2.28
CA ILE A 48 -2.23 -1.17 -1.35
C ILE A 48 -3.13 -0.10 -0.74
N ALA A 49 -3.91 0.61 -1.56
CA ALA A 49 -4.83 1.64 -1.08
C ALA A 49 -5.84 1.06 -0.07
N TYR A 50 -6.43 -0.09 -0.41
CA TYR A 50 -7.33 -0.83 0.48
C TYR A 50 -6.66 -1.24 1.80
N LYS A 51 -5.48 -1.86 1.76
CA LYS A 51 -4.76 -2.29 2.97
C LYS A 51 -4.32 -1.11 3.83
N ALA A 52 -3.87 -0.01 3.22
CA ALA A 52 -3.52 1.21 3.93
C ALA A 52 -4.73 1.77 4.67
N ALA A 53 -5.88 1.88 4.00
CA ALA A 53 -7.12 2.29 4.64
C ALA A 53 -7.54 1.36 5.77
N LYS A 54 -7.35 0.04 5.61
CA LYS A 54 -7.63 -0.94 6.68
C LYS A 54 -6.82 -0.65 7.94
N VAL A 55 -5.50 -0.37 7.82
CA VAL A 55 -4.65 0.02 8.95
C VAL A 55 -5.22 1.26 9.66
N ARG A 56 -5.55 2.30 8.89
CA ARG A 56 -6.07 3.58 9.39
C ARG A 56 -7.42 3.44 10.07
N ASN A 57 -8.31 2.63 9.51
CA ASN A 57 -9.70 2.51 9.96
C ASN A 57 -9.85 1.75 11.29
N ASN A 58 -8.81 1.08 11.79
CA ASN A 58 -8.77 0.61 13.16
C ASN A 58 -8.91 1.81 14.13
N TYR A 59 -9.98 1.81 14.92
CA TYR A 59 -10.38 2.96 15.73
C TYR A 59 -9.76 2.89 17.13
N LEU A 60 -8.94 3.89 17.47
CA LEU A 60 -8.38 4.08 18.81
C LEU A 60 -8.59 5.53 19.23
N ASP A 61 -9.54 5.78 20.12
CA ASP A 61 -9.85 7.10 20.67
C ASP A 61 -9.21 7.31 22.06
N PHE A 62 -9.55 8.43 22.71
CA PHE A 62 -9.06 8.73 24.06
C PHE A 62 -9.74 7.92 25.15
N ASN A 63 -10.98 7.45 24.96
CA ASN A 63 -11.67 6.62 25.94
C ASN A 63 -11.02 5.25 26.05
N TYR A 64 -10.74 4.60 24.92
CA TYR A 64 -10.02 3.33 24.89
C TYR A 64 -8.68 3.46 25.61
N SER A 65 -7.88 4.48 25.27
CA SER A 65 -6.55 4.64 25.86
C SER A 65 -6.57 5.03 27.33
N ASN A 66 -7.56 5.76 27.83
CA ASN A 66 -7.55 6.17 29.24
C ASN A 66 -8.20 5.17 30.18
N PHE A 67 -9.18 4.40 29.70
CA PHE A 67 -10.02 3.56 30.57
C PHE A 67 -9.90 2.06 30.32
N ASN A 68 -9.34 1.62 29.19
CA ASN A 68 -9.27 0.21 28.86
C ASN A 68 -7.93 -0.20 28.23
N LYS A 69 -7.02 -0.68 29.08
CA LYS A 69 -5.71 -1.22 28.69
C LYS A 69 -5.81 -2.40 27.72
N ASP A 70 -6.74 -3.32 27.98
CA ASP A 70 -6.87 -4.57 27.24
C ASP A 70 -7.42 -4.31 25.84
N ASN A 71 -8.49 -3.51 25.70
CA ASN A 71 -9.01 -3.11 24.40
C ASN A 71 -7.99 -2.30 23.61
N THR A 72 -7.26 -1.39 24.25
CA THR A 72 -6.18 -0.64 23.59
C THR A 72 -5.08 -1.58 23.08
N THR A 73 -4.80 -2.64 23.83
CA THR A 73 -3.84 -3.67 23.46
C THR A 73 -4.33 -4.48 22.27
N GLU A 74 -5.59 -4.92 22.27
CA GLU A 74 -6.24 -5.61 21.16
C GLU A 74 -6.21 -4.77 19.88
N ILE A 75 -6.69 -3.53 19.93
CA ILE A 75 -6.68 -2.58 18.80
C ILE A 75 -5.25 -2.38 18.27
N TYR A 76 -4.24 -2.26 19.15
CA TYR A 76 -2.85 -2.19 18.71
C TYR A 76 -2.41 -3.45 17.93
N GLN A 77 -2.80 -4.65 18.37
CA GLN A 77 -2.45 -5.89 17.68
C GLN A 77 -3.13 -5.99 16.30
N GLU A 78 -4.38 -5.53 16.19
CA GLU A 78 -5.09 -5.44 14.90
C GLU A 78 -4.37 -4.50 13.95
N ILE A 79 -4.04 -3.28 14.39
CA ILE A 79 -3.26 -2.30 13.62
C ILE A 79 -1.92 -2.90 13.17
N HIS A 80 -1.19 -3.55 14.08
CA HIS A 80 0.10 -4.15 13.77
C HIS A 80 -0.03 -5.29 12.74
N THR A 81 -1.11 -6.07 12.81
CA THR A 81 -1.39 -7.17 11.87
C THR A 81 -1.72 -6.63 10.49
N ASP A 82 -2.58 -5.62 10.41
CA ASP A 82 -2.93 -4.96 9.16
C ASP A 82 -1.72 -4.24 8.55
N PHE A 83 -0.88 -3.61 9.36
CA PHE A 83 0.34 -2.95 8.90
C PHE A 83 1.32 -3.94 8.28
N LYS A 84 1.52 -5.11 8.91
CA LYS A 84 2.31 -6.19 8.28
C LYS A 84 1.70 -6.68 6.98
N GLY A 85 0.37 -6.67 6.88
CA GLY A 85 -0.36 -7.00 5.66
C GLY A 85 -0.12 -5.99 4.53
N LEU A 86 -0.05 -4.69 4.86
CA LEU A 86 0.32 -3.60 3.95
C LEU A 86 1.79 -3.72 3.52
N ASP A 87 2.71 -3.90 4.47
CA ASP A 87 4.15 -3.97 4.20
C ASP A 87 4.50 -5.12 3.25
N LYS A 88 3.91 -6.30 3.46
CA LYS A 88 4.06 -7.45 2.55
C LYS A 88 3.54 -7.16 1.14
N GLN A 89 2.43 -6.43 1.02
CA GLN A 89 1.89 -6.05 -0.28
C GLN A 89 2.83 -5.08 -0.99
N LEU A 90 3.38 -4.10 -0.26
CA LEU A 90 4.32 -3.14 -0.81
C LEU A 90 5.60 -3.84 -1.30
N GLN A 91 6.15 -4.79 -0.53
CA GLN A 91 7.29 -5.61 -0.96
C GLN A 91 6.98 -6.37 -2.27
N SER A 92 5.77 -6.92 -2.39
CA SER A 92 5.33 -7.61 -3.60
C SER A 92 5.24 -6.66 -4.80
N LEU A 93 4.72 -5.44 -4.61
CA LEU A 93 4.70 -4.41 -5.64
C LEU A 93 6.11 -3.97 -6.05
N ILE A 94 7.02 -3.79 -5.09
CA ILE A 94 8.42 -3.42 -5.37
C ILE A 94 9.08 -4.46 -6.27
N LEU A 95 8.89 -5.75 -5.98
CA LEU A 95 9.38 -6.85 -6.81
C LEU A 95 8.76 -6.83 -8.21
N LEU A 96 7.46 -6.55 -8.32
CA LEU A 96 6.78 -6.43 -9.61
C LEU A 96 7.36 -5.25 -10.43
N MET A 97 7.61 -4.12 -9.79
CA MET A 97 8.18 -2.93 -10.42
C MET A 97 9.66 -3.07 -10.80
N SER A 98 10.44 -3.85 -10.05
CA SER A 98 11.88 -4.02 -10.30
C SER A 98 12.19 -4.81 -11.57
N HIS A 99 11.31 -5.71 -12.00
CA HIS A 99 11.60 -6.65 -13.10
C HIS A 99 11.36 -6.08 -14.51
N HIS A 100 10.70 -4.93 -14.69
CA HIS A 100 10.12 -4.59 -16.00
C HIS A 100 10.18 -3.11 -16.43
N SER A 101 11.00 -2.27 -15.80
CA SER A 101 11.12 -0.86 -16.21
C SER A 101 12.58 -0.42 -16.38
N ASP A 102 12.92 0.09 -17.56
CA ASP A 102 14.20 0.76 -17.86
C ASP A 102 14.46 2.00 -16.97
N ASN A 103 13.42 2.50 -16.28
CA ASN A 103 13.46 3.59 -15.29
C ASN A 103 13.02 3.15 -13.87
N SER A 104 13.09 1.84 -13.57
CA SER A 104 12.50 1.24 -12.35
C SER A 104 12.95 1.95 -11.07
N ASN A 105 14.22 2.33 -11.00
CA ASN A 105 14.81 3.02 -9.84
C ASN A 105 14.13 4.36 -9.50
N LYS A 106 13.77 5.18 -10.51
CA LYS A 106 13.14 6.49 -10.26
C LYS A 106 11.70 6.32 -9.79
N VAL A 107 10.99 5.35 -10.38
CA VAL A 107 9.59 5.06 -10.06
C VAL A 107 9.50 4.42 -8.67
N LEU A 108 10.37 3.44 -8.36
CA LEU A 108 10.51 2.82 -7.05
C LEU A 108 10.86 3.84 -5.97
N ARG A 109 11.82 4.75 -6.22
CA ARG A 109 12.18 5.79 -5.26
C ARG A 109 10.96 6.66 -4.91
N ARG A 110 10.15 7.06 -5.89
CA ARG A 110 8.94 7.86 -5.63
C ARG A 110 7.93 7.11 -4.75
N LEU A 111 7.72 5.82 -5.01
CA LEU A 111 6.87 4.96 -4.18
C LEU A 111 7.40 4.88 -2.74
N LEU A 112 8.69 4.56 -2.57
CA LEU A 112 9.33 4.41 -1.26
C LEU A 112 9.32 5.72 -0.46
N THR A 113 9.64 6.85 -1.09
CA THR A 113 9.59 8.18 -0.44
C THR A 113 8.17 8.53 0.01
N SER A 114 7.13 8.06 -0.69
CA SER A 114 5.74 8.27 -0.28
C SER A 114 5.37 7.40 0.93
N TYR A 115 5.97 6.21 1.07
CA TYR A 115 5.68 5.26 2.15
C TYR A 115 6.50 5.48 3.42
N GLU A 116 7.74 5.98 3.32
CA GLU A 116 8.65 6.20 4.45
C GLU A 116 8.01 6.98 5.63
N PRO A 117 7.19 8.03 5.42
CA PRO A 117 6.47 8.68 6.51
C PRO A 117 5.51 7.75 7.27
N VAL A 118 4.86 6.81 6.59
CA VAL A 118 3.95 5.82 7.18
C VAL A 118 4.72 4.87 8.08
N GLU A 119 5.83 4.31 7.60
CA GLU A 119 6.71 3.44 8.38
C GLU A 119 7.26 4.15 9.63
N ASN A 120 7.70 5.40 9.46
CA ASN A 120 8.20 6.21 10.58
C ASN A 120 7.12 6.44 11.65
N GLN A 121 5.89 6.80 11.26
CA GLN A 121 4.81 6.98 12.24
C GLN A 121 4.35 5.67 12.87
N PHE A 122 4.39 4.55 12.15
CA PHE A 122 4.09 3.24 12.73
C PHE A 122 5.13 2.84 13.79
N ASN A 123 6.41 3.09 13.53
CA ASN A 123 7.48 2.86 14.51
C ASN A 123 7.31 3.74 15.76
N ASN A 124 6.93 5.01 15.59
CA ASN A 124 6.59 5.89 16.72
C ASN A 124 5.38 5.37 17.50
N PHE A 125 4.34 4.90 16.82
CA PHE A 125 3.16 4.29 17.44
C PHE A 125 3.52 3.04 18.25
N LYS A 126 4.37 2.16 17.71
CA LYS A 126 4.91 1.00 18.42
C LYS A 126 5.69 1.38 19.68
N ILE A 127 6.50 2.43 19.64
CA ILE A 127 7.20 2.95 20.82
C ILE A 127 6.19 3.49 21.84
N SER A 128 5.21 4.27 21.41
CA SER A 128 4.16 4.82 22.26
C SER A 128 3.37 3.71 22.97
N TYR A 129 3.02 2.63 22.25
CA TYR A 129 2.36 1.45 22.81
C TYR A 129 3.23 0.72 23.86
N LYS A 130 4.53 0.57 23.63
CA LYS A 130 5.44 -0.02 24.64
C LYS A 130 5.46 0.81 25.92
N ILE A 131 5.56 2.13 25.80
CA ILE A 131 5.54 3.03 26.96
C ILE A 131 4.19 2.95 27.65
N TYR A 132 3.10 2.95 26.88
CA TYR A 132 1.74 2.83 27.39
C TYR A 132 1.52 1.58 28.23
N THR A 133 1.89 0.41 27.71
CA THR A 133 1.70 -0.86 28.44
C THR A 133 2.52 -0.93 29.73
N GLN A 134 3.74 -0.38 29.71
CA GLN A 134 4.64 -0.29 30.88
C GLN A 134 4.15 0.69 31.94
N LYS A 135 3.60 1.84 31.52
CA LYS A 135 3.25 2.95 32.42
C LYS A 135 1.75 3.14 32.64
N TYR A 136 0.90 2.26 32.12
CA TYR A 136 -0.56 2.42 32.18
C TYR A 136 -1.07 2.69 33.61
N GLU A 137 -0.59 1.94 34.59
CA GLU A 137 -1.00 2.06 36.00
C GLU A 137 -0.35 3.27 36.72
N SER A 138 0.57 3.98 36.06
CA SER A 138 1.23 5.14 36.67
C SER A 138 0.27 6.33 36.74
N PRO A 139 0.06 6.97 37.91
CA PRO A 139 -0.89 8.06 38.09
C PRO A 139 -0.61 9.28 37.20
N ASP A 140 0.68 9.61 37.03
CA ASP A 140 1.14 10.79 36.28
C ASP A 140 1.34 10.51 34.79
N PHE A 141 1.08 9.29 34.33
CA PHE A 141 1.27 8.94 32.92
C PHE A 141 0.12 9.44 32.07
N ASN A 142 0.44 10.31 31.10
CA ASN A 142 -0.52 10.78 30.11
C ASN A 142 -0.83 9.67 29.09
N LYS A 143 -1.94 8.97 29.33
CA LYS A 143 -2.43 7.86 28.49
C LYS A 143 -2.88 8.33 27.09
N ASN A 144 -3.25 9.60 26.92
CA ASN A 144 -3.64 10.17 25.61
C ASN A 144 -2.53 10.07 24.55
N ASN A 145 -1.26 9.93 24.97
CA ASN A 145 -0.11 9.90 24.07
C ASN A 145 -0.17 8.76 23.03
N ILE A 146 -0.78 7.62 23.37
CA ILE A 146 -0.93 6.52 22.40
C ILE A 146 -1.94 6.87 21.31
N THR A 147 -3.07 7.48 21.67
CA THR A 147 -4.10 7.97 20.74
C THR A 147 -3.54 9.06 19.83
N PHE A 148 -2.79 10.03 20.39
CA PHE A 148 -2.12 11.04 19.58
C PHE A 148 -1.11 10.44 18.60
N SER A 149 -0.38 9.40 19.00
CA SER A 149 0.54 8.70 18.11
C SER A 149 -0.18 7.95 17.00
N LYS A 150 -1.32 7.29 17.29
CA LYS A 150 -2.16 6.66 16.26
C LYS A 150 -2.73 7.71 15.30
N ARG A 151 -3.22 8.84 15.80
CA ARG A 151 -3.71 9.93 14.95
C ARG A 151 -2.65 10.43 13.95
N LYS A 152 -1.38 10.50 14.35
CA LYS A 152 -0.27 10.85 13.43
C LYS A 152 -0.04 9.79 12.35
N LEU A 153 -0.18 8.51 12.71
CA LEU A 153 -0.16 7.41 11.74
C LEU A 153 -1.35 7.49 10.76
N ASP A 154 -2.53 7.87 11.25
CA ASP A 154 -3.73 7.99 10.40
C ASP A 154 -3.58 9.10 9.35
N ILE A 155 -3.00 10.23 9.76
CA ILE A 155 -2.68 11.34 8.85
C ILE A 155 -1.66 10.88 7.80
N SER A 156 -0.58 10.21 8.21
CA SER A 156 0.43 9.77 7.24
C SER A 156 -0.09 8.73 6.25
N ILE A 157 -1.02 7.86 6.68
CA ILE A 157 -1.69 6.91 5.79
C ILE A 157 -2.60 7.63 4.79
N GLU A 158 -3.36 8.63 5.23
CA GLU A 158 -4.21 9.45 4.34
C GLU A 158 -3.37 10.14 3.27
N ASP A 159 -2.28 10.79 3.67
CA ASP A 159 -1.31 11.41 2.76
C ASP A 159 -0.72 10.37 1.79
N PHE A 160 -0.38 9.17 2.28
CA PHE A 160 0.14 8.09 1.45
C PHE A 160 -0.87 7.63 0.38
N ILE A 161 -2.14 7.44 0.74
CA ILE A 161 -3.20 7.08 -0.21
C ILE A 161 -3.34 8.15 -1.29
N ALA A 162 -3.32 9.44 -0.92
CA ALA A 162 -3.35 10.54 -1.86
C ALA A 162 -2.12 10.55 -2.80
N HIS A 163 -0.92 10.29 -2.27
CA HIS A 163 0.29 10.17 -3.07
C HIS A 163 0.25 8.98 -4.03
N ILE A 164 -0.27 7.82 -3.60
CA ILE A 164 -0.44 6.64 -4.45
C ILE A 164 -1.46 6.92 -5.55
N LYS A 165 -2.54 7.65 -5.27
CA LYS A 165 -3.52 8.04 -6.28
C LYS A 165 -2.88 8.88 -7.39
N ASN A 166 -2.14 9.92 -7.01
CA ASN A 166 -1.41 10.75 -7.97
C ASN A 166 -0.37 9.95 -8.75
N PHE A 167 0.34 9.04 -8.07
CA PHE A 167 1.31 8.16 -8.67
C PHE A 167 0.69 7.20 -9.71
N ALA A 168 -0.44 6.57 -9.38
CA ALA A 168 -1.18 5.67 -10.26
C ALA A 168 -1.67 6.40 -11.52
N SER A 169 -2.29 7.58 -11.34
CA SER A 169 -2.77 8.40 -12.45
C SER A 169 -1.62 8.85 -13.36
N GLU A 170 -0.52 9.36 -12.81
CA GLU A 170 0.58 9.92 -13.63
C GLU A 170 1.45 8.87 -14.32
N LYS A 171 1.63 7.69 -13.72
CA LYS A 171 2.55 6.66 -14.24
C LYS A 171 1.85 5.54 -14.97
N TYR A 172 0.62 5.23 -14.58
CA TYR A 172 -0.10 4.09 -15.09
C TYR A 172 -1.45 4.49 -15.70
N GLN A 173 -1.81 5.78 -15.74
CA GLN A 173 -3.11 6.22 -16.28
C GLN A 173 -4.29 5.48 -15.62
N HIS A 174 -4.11 5.09 -14.35
CA HIS A 174 -5.06 4.31 -13.58
C HIS A 174 -5.78 5.20 -12.59
N ASP A 175 -7.11 5.07 -12.54
CA ASP A 175 -7.93 5.69 -11.52
C ASP A 175 -7.95 4.78 -10.29
N LEU A 176 -7.23 5.19 -9.24
CA LEU A 176 -7.03 4.38 -8.05
C LEU A 176 -8.35 4.19 -7.30
N TYR A 177 -8.58 2.97 -6.81
CA TYR A 177 -9.63 2.71 -5.83
C TYR A 177 -9.55 3.70 -4.64
N GLU A 178 -10.67 4.35 -4.35
CA GLU A 178 -10.81 5.28 -3.24
C GLU A 178 -11.48 4.61 -2.04
N PRO A 179 -10.71 4.14 -1.04
CA PRO A 179 -11.30 3.54 0.15
C PRO A 179 -12.02 4.59 1.00
N THR A 180 -13.15 4.19 1.61
CA THR A 180 -13.78 5.00 2.65
C THR A 180 -12.90 5.04 3.90
N LEU A 181 -12.67 6.26 4.38
CA LEU A 181 -11.78 6.57 5.48
C LEU A 181 -12.58 7.04 6.69
N ASN A 182 -12.36 6.42 7.85
CA ASN A 182 -12.98 6.88 9.11
C ASN A 182 -12.52 8.31 9.43
N ASN A 183 -13.35 9.07 10.16
CA ASN A 183 -12.94 10.39 10.62
C ASN A 183 -11.74 10.30 11.56
N LEU A 184 -10.83 11.28 11.46
CA LEU A 184 -9.74 11.41 12.43
C LEU A 184 -10.32 11.70 13.81
N VAL A 185 -9.71 11.13 14.85
CA VAL A 185 -10.01 11.46 16.24
C VAL A 185 -9.73 12.95 16.47
N ASP A 186 -10.70 13.68 17.04
CA ASP A 186 -10.56 15.10 17.33
C ASP A 186 -9.58 15.28 18.50
N PRO A 187 -8.45 15.99 18.33
CA PRO A 187 -7.50 16.21 19.42
C PRO A 187 -8.11 16.90 20.65
N ASN A 188 -9.24 17.60 20.52
CA ASN A 188 -9.94 18.25 21.62
C ASN A 188 -10.68 17.26 22.54
N ASP A 189 -10.90 16.02 22.10
CA ASP A 189 -11.50 14.95 22.90
C ASP A 189 -10.51 14.35 23.92
N ALA A 190 -9.26 14.83 23.95
CA ALA A 190 -8.24 14.36 24.88
C ALA A 190 -8.67 14.54 26.34
N ILE A 191 -8.49 13.48 27.14
CA ILE A 191 -8.92 13.48 28.53
C ILE A 191 -7.88 14.21 29.38
N ASN A 192 -8.26 15.36 29.93
CA ASN A 192 -7.46 16.10 30.90
C ASN A 192 -7.64 15.49 32.29
N ASN A 193 -6.62 14.76 32.77
CA ASN A 193 -6.62 14.12 34.09
C ASN A 193 -6.77 15.11 35.27
N ASP A 194 -6.54 16.42 35.05
CA ASP A 194 -6.67 17.46 36.08
C ASP A 194 -8.10 17.64 36.61
N LYS A 195 -9.14 17.17 35.89
CA LYS A 195 -10.53 17.29 36.36
C LYS A 195 -10.96 16.21 37.36
N TYR A 196 -10.21 15.11 37.49
CA TYR A 196 -10.59 13.98 38.36
C TYR A 196 -9.93 13.99 39.74
N TYR A 197 -8.94 14.86 39.96
CA TYR A 197 -8.28 15.05 41.27
C TYR A 197 -8.84 16.23 42.09
N GLN A 198 -9.95 16.84 41.65
CA GLN A 198 -10.71 17.79 42.46
C GLN A 198 -11.93 17.11 43.11
N LYS A 199 -11.68 16.21 44.07
CA LYS A 199 -12.69 15.81 45.08
C LYS A 199 -12.02 15.50 46.40
#